data_AF-A0A132GLY0-F1
#
_entry.id   AF-A0A132GLY0-F1
#
_cell.length_a   1.000
_cell.length_b   1.000
_cell.length_c   1.000
_cell.angle_alpha   90.00
_cell.angle_beta   90.00
_cell.angle_gamma   90.00
#
_symmetry.space_group_name_H-M   'P 1'
#
loop_
_entity.id
_entity.type
_entity.pdbx_description
1 polymer ?
#
loop_
_entity_poly.entity_id
_entity_poly.type
_entity_poly.pdbx_seq_one_letter_code
_entity_poly.pdbx_strand_id
1 'polypeptide(L)'
;CFQPEARAALYEYQHRLAEMCDTEASEVIVGIYCKLETYLIRFCLILQLARWACGETGKDTIDRESVEKAILLTEYFRMTALNVQGIMNEESLTTQQLAILRQLPSQFTTAEGLDMAEKAGMKERAFKDFLSRNIGILFKRERHGEYTKI
;
A
#
# COMPACT_ATOMS: atom_id res chain seq x y z
N CYS A 1 7.30 0.20 -28.99
CA CYS A 1 5.93 0.76 -29.01
C CYS A 1 4.97 -0.26 -28.41
N PHE A 2 3.84 0.14 -27.81
CA PHE A 2 2.81 -0.81 -27.34
C PHE A 2 1.79 -1.07 -28.44
N GLN A 3 1.33 -2.32 -28.58
CA GLN A 3 0.13 -2.61 -29.37
C GLN A 3 -1.08 -1.84 -28.82
N PRO A 4 -2.08 -1.51 -29.65
CA PRO A 4 -3.24 -0.73 -29.22
C PRO A 4 -3.95 -1.30 -27.97
N GLU A 5 -4.16 -2.62 -27.94
CA GLU A 5 -4.81 -3.35 -26.86
C GLU A 5 -3.92 -3.39 -25.60
N ALA A 6 -2.61 -3.57 -25.80
CA ALA A 6 -1.63 -3.52 -24.72
C ALA A 6 -1.60 -2.14 -24.04
N ARG A 7 -1.64 -1.08 -24.84
CA ARG A 7 -1.69 0.30 -24.36
C ARG A 7 -2.99 0.60 -23.62
N ALA A 8 -4.13 0.16 -24.14
CA ALA A 8 -5.42 0.37 -23.49
C ALA A 8 -5.42 -0.20 -22.07
N ALA A 9 -4.94 -1.44 -21.90
CA ALA A 9 -4.93 -2.07 -20.60
C ALA A 9 -3.84 -1.54 -19.65
N LEU A 10 -2.71 -1.08 -20.19
CA LEU A 10 -1.72 -0.33 -19.41
C LEU A 10 -2.36 0.93 -18.81
N TYR A 11 -3.04 1.72 -19.62
CA TYR A 11 -3.69 2.96 -19.16
C TYR A 11 -4.81 2.69 -18.17
N GLU A 12 -5.60 1.64 -18.39
CA GLU A 12 -6.64 1.22 -17.44
C GLU A 12 -6.04 0.90 -16.06
N TYR A 13 -4.91 0.19 -16.02
CA TYR A 13 -4.22 -0.09 -14.76
C TYR A 13 -3.59 1.17 -14.14
N GLN A 14 -2.94 2.03 -14.93
CA GLN A 14 -2.38 3.28 -14.42
C GLN A 14 -3.45 4.21 -13.84
N HIS A 15 -4.64 4.23 -14.45
CA HIS A 15 -5.78 4.98 -13.91
C HIS A 15 -6.21 4.47 -12.53
N ARG A 16 -6.36 3.14 -12.38
CA ARG A 16 -6.62 2.54 -11.05
C ARG A 16 -5.53 2.85 -10.03
N LEU A 17 -4.27 2.84 -10.45
CA LEU A 17 -3.16 3.18 -9.56
C LEU A 17 -3.19 4.64 -9.11
N ALA A 18 -3.59 5.56 -10.00
CA ALA A 18 -3.81 6.96 -9.65
C ALA A 18 -4.98 7.13 -8.67
N GLU A 19 -6.11 6.45 -8.87
CA GLU A 19 -7.23 6.47 -7.92
C GLU A 19 -6.82 5.94 -6.52
N MET A 20 -5.96 4.91 -6.49
CA MET A 20 -5.38 4.41 -5.24
C MET A 20 -4.47 5.45 -4.58
N CYS A 21 -3.66 6.19 -5.35
CA CYS A 21 -2.85 7.29 -4.81
C CYS A 21 -3.71 8.42 -4.22
N ASP A 22 -4.78 8.81 -4.91
CA ASP A 22 -5.64 9.94 -4.49
C ASP A 22 -6.39 9.67 -3.19
N THR A 23 -6.62 8.40 -2.86
CA THR A 23 -7.36 7.97 -1.66
C THR A 23 -6.46 7.48 -0.52
N GLU A 24 -5.16 7.34 -0.77
CA GLU A 24 -4.18 6.87 0.22
C GLU A 24 -3.67 8.01 1.09
N ALA A 25 -3.71 7.81 2.42
CA ALA A 25 -3.29 8.81 3.39
C ALA A 25 -1.78 8.73 3.70
N SER A 26 -1.17 7.56 3.50
CA SER A 26 0.25 7.35 3.77
C SER A 26 1.13 7.86 2.63
N GLU A 27 1.87 8.93 2.85
CA GLU A 27 2.85 9.45 1.88
C GLU A 27 3.89 8.40 1.47
N VAL A 28 4.24 7.48 2.39
CA VAL A 28 5.16 6.37 2.10
C VAL A 28 4.53 5.41 1.09
N ILE A 29 3.26 5.04 1.27
CA ILE A 29 2.55 4.15 0.35
C ILE A 29 2.33 4.83 -1.01
N VAL A 30 1.92 6.10 -1.02
CA VAL A 30 1.84 6.89 -2.27
C VAL A 30 3.18 6.88 -3.01
N GLY A 31 4.28 7.09 -2.29
CA GLY A 31 5.63 7.01 -2.86
C GLY A 31 5.98 5.64 -3.44
N ILE A 32 5.46 4.54 -2.87
CA ILE A 32 5.58 3.19 -3.42
C ILE A 32 4.79 3.08 -4.73
N TYR A 33 3.54 3.53 -4.75
CA TYR A 33 2.67 3.47 -5.93
C TYR A 33 3.27 4.25 -7.12
N CYS A 34 3.75 5.48 -6.91
CA CYS A 34 4.40 6.26 -7.96
C CYS A 34 5.65 5.56 -8.55
N LYS A 35 6.43 4.89 -7.71
CA LYS A 35 7.60 4.11 -8.18
C LYS A 35 7.16 2.90 -8.99
N LEU A 36 6.14 2.18 -8.52
CA LEU A 36 5.59 1.01 -9.20
C LEU A 36 4.99 1.36 -10.56
N GLU A 37 4.38 2.54 -10.71
CA GLU A 37 3.93 3.04 -12.01
C GLU A 37 5.09 3.13 -13.02
N THR A 38 6.22 3.70 -12.59
CA THR A 38 7.43 3.78 -13.44
C THR A 38 8.00 2.39 -13.73
N TYR A 39 7.94 1.47 -12.76
CA TYR A 39 8.45 0.11 -12.91
C TYR A 39 7.58 -0.74 -13.82
N LEU A 40 6.27 -0.53 -13.84
CA LEU A 40 5.34 -1.24 -14.71
C LEU A 40 5.77 -1.14 -16.18
N ILE A 41 6.09 0.06 -16.66
CA ILE A 41 6.57 0.27 -18.04
C ILE A 41 7.86 -0.51 -18.32
N ARG A 42 8.77 -0.56 -17.34
CA ARG A 42 10.03 -1.31 -17.44
C ARG A 42 9.77 -2.81 -17.44
N PHE A 43 8.86 -3.31 -16.60
CA PHE A 43 8.46 -4.70 -16.57
C PHE A 43 7.82 -5.14 -17.88
N CYS A 44 6.96 -4.32 -18.49
CA CYS A 44 6.41 -4.57 -19.82
C CYS A 44 7.51 -4.83 -20.86
N LEU A 45 8.56 -4.00 -20.87
CA LEU A 45 9.69 -4.15 -21.78
C LEU A 45 10.51 -5.40 -21.48
N ILE A 46 10.88 -5.61 -20.21
CA ILE A 46 11.70 -6.75 -19.78
C ILE A 46 10.99 -8.07 -20.11
N LEU A 47 9.69 -8.16 -19.82
CA LEU A 47 8.90 -9.35 -20.07
C LEU A 47 8.69 -9.59 -21.57
N GLN A 48 8.46 -8.56 -22.38
CA GLN A 48 8.40 -8.70 -23.83
C GLN A 48 9.71 -9.28 -24.38
N LEU A 49 10.86 -8.76 -23.94
CA LEU A 49 12.17 -9.22 -24.40
C LEU A 49 12.50 -10.63 -23.89
N ALA A 50 12.11 -10.98 -22.67
CA ALA A 50 12.28 -12.32 -22.13
C ALA A 50 11.45 -13.34 -22.93
N ARG A 51 10.18 -13.04 -23.20
CA ARG A 51 9.31 -13.89 -24.02
C ARG A 51 9.81 -14.02 -25.45
N TRP A 52 10.32 -12.94 -26.04
CA TRP A 52 10.95 -12.98 -27.36
C TRP A 52 12.19 -13.87 -27.37
N ALA A 53 13.06 -13.78 -26.34
CA ALA A 53 14.23 -14.64 -26.23
C ALA A 53 13.85 -16.14 -26.13
N CYS A 54 12.67 -16.44 -25.59
CA CYS A 54 12.08 -17.79 -25.56
C CYS A 54 11.31 -18.18 -26.83
N GLY A 55 11.21 -17.30 -27.84
CA GLY A 55 10.49 -17.56 -29.09
C GLY A 55 8.97 -17.43 -29.00
N GLU A 56 8.42 -16.86 -27.93
CA GLU A 56 6.97 -16.76 -27.69
C GLU A 56 6.31 -15.57 -28.40
N THR A 57 7.08 -14.53 -28.74
CA THR A 57 6.56 -13.27 -29.28
C THR A 57 7.63 -12.54 -30.09
N GLY A 58 7.25 -11.45 -30.76
CA GLY A 58 8.19 -10.54 -31.44
C GLY A 58 8.83 -9.53 -30.50
N LYS A 59 9.86 -8.80 -30.96
CA LYS A 59 10.54 -7.77 -30.14
C LYS A 59 10.13 -6.33 -30.44
N ASP A 60 9.46 -6.09 -31.56
CA ASP A 60 9.28 -4.74 -32.11
C ASP A 60 8.20 -3.94 -31.36
N THR A 61 7.20 -4.65 -30.83
CA THR A 61 6.10 -4.06 -30.07
C THR A 61 5.82 -4.88 -28.81
N ILE A 62 5.41 -4.19 -27.75
CA ILE A 62 4.95 -4.81 -26.52
C ILE A 62 3.50 -5.23 -26.72
N ASP A 63 3.24 -6.52 -26.60
CA ASP A 63 1.92 -7.10 -26.73
C ASP A 63 1.12 -7.06 -25.42
N ARG A 64 -0.17 -7.41 -25.53
CA ARG A 64 -1.11 -7.37 -24.40
C ARG A 64 -0.68 -8.30 -23.26
N GLU A 65 -0.22 -9.50 -23.58
CA GLU A 65 0.15 -10.52 -22.59
C GLU A 65 1.37 -10.08 -21.76
N SER A 66 2.36 -9.43 -22.37
CA SER A 66 3.49 -8.85 -21.64
C SER A 66 3.04 -7.75 -20.66
N VAL A 67 2.04 -6.94 -21.03
CA VAL A 67 1.44 -5.94 -20.12
C VAL A 67 0.67 -6.62 -18.99
N GLU A 68 -0.11 -7.67 -19.25
CA GLU A 68 -0.83 -8.42 -18.20
C GLU A 68 0.12 -9.02 -17.18
N LYS A 69 1.19 -9.68 -17.65
CA LYS A 69 2.23 -10.24 -16.78
C LYS A 69 2.95 -9.14 -15.98
N ALA A 70 3.21 -7.99 -16.59
CA ALA A 70 3.82 -6.85 -15.91
C ALA A 70 2.90 -6.28 -14.81
N ILE A 71 1.59 -6.19 -15.07
CA ILE A 71 0.59 -5.77 -14.08
C ILE A 71 0.58 -6.73 -12.89
N LEU A 72 0.57 -8.05 -13.14
CA LEU A 72 0.61 -9.06 -12.08
C LEU A 72 1.88 -8.93 -11.22
N LEU A 73 3.03 -8.70 -11.86
CA LEU A 73 4.29 -8.49 -11.15
C LEU A 73 4.28 -7.20 -10.32
N THR A 74 3.71 -6.12 -10.86
CA THR A 74 3.53 -4.85 -10.14
C THR A 74 2.64 -5.03 -8.91
N GLU A 75 1.52 -5.74 -9.03
CA GLU A 75 0.64 -6.04 -7.89
C GLU A 75 1.34 -6.88 -6.82
N TYR A 76 2.11 -7.89 -7.23
CA TYR A 76 2.90 -8.69 -6.29
C TYR A 76 3.87 -7.81 -5.47
N PHE A 77 4.62 -6.93 -6.13
CA PHE A 77 5.52 -6.00 -5.45
C PHE A 77 4.77 -4.99 -4.59
N ARG A 78 3.61 -4.51 -5.03
CA ARG A 78 2.74 -3.61 -4.26
C ARG A 78 2.33 -4.27 -2.95
N MET A 79 1.73 -5.46 -3.00
CA MET A 79 1.29 -6.20 -1.82
C MET A 79 2.45 -6.52 -0.88
N THR A 80 3.60 -6.93 -1.45
CA THR A 80 4.80 -7.22 -0.66
C THR A 80 5.32 -5.97 0.06
N ALA A 81 5.37 -4.83 -0.63
CA ALA A 81 5.83 -3.57 -0.03
C ALA A 81 4.90 -3.09 1.08
N LEU A 82 3.58 -3.24 0.92
CA LEU A 82 2.60 -2.94 1.97
C LEU A 82 2.81 -3.82 3.21
N ASN A 83 3.03 -5.11 3.02
CA ASN A 83 3.32 -6.03 4.12
C ASN A 83 4.60 -5.65 4.87
N VAL A 84 5.68 -5.36 4.14
CA VAL A 84 6.96 -4.91 4.73
C VAL A 84 6.77 -3.60 5.48
N GLN A 85 6.00 -2.65 4.93
CA GLN A 85 5.70 -1.40 5.60
C GLN A 85 4.93 -1.64 6.91
N GLY A 86 3.96 -2.55 6.91
CA GLY A 86 3.23 -2.95 8.13
C GLY A 86 4.16 -3.50 9.21
N ILE A 87 5.07 -4.41 8.84
CA ILE A 87 6.07 -4.97 9.76
C ILE A 87 6.98 -3.88 10.32
N MET A 88 7.51 -3.00 9.46
CA MET A 88 8.36 -1.88 9.90
C MET A 88 7.64 -0.93 10.85
N ASN A 89 6.36 -0.65 10.60
CA ASN A 89 5.55 0.20 11.47
C ASN A 89 5.42 -0.44 12.86
N GLU A 90 5.13 -1.74 12.95
CA GLU A 90 5.05 -2.46 14.23
C GLU A 90 6.38 -2.53 14.97
N GLU A 91 7.50 -2.79 14.28
CA GLU A 91 8.84 -2.85 14.88
C GLU A 91 9.29 -1.50 15.46
N SER A 92 8.76 -0.39 14.94
CA SER A 92 9.05 0.94 15.45
C SER A 92 8.31 1.28 16.77
N LEU A 93 7.35 0.46 17.19
CA LEU A 93 6.54 0.70 18.38
C LEU A 93 7.25 0.26 19.66
N THR A 94 7.02 1.01 20.73
CA THR A 94 7.37 0.55 22.07
C THR A 94 6.51 -0.65 22.47
N THR A 95 7.00 -1.48 23.40
CA THR A 95 6.23 -2.62 23.94
C THR A 95 4.84 -2.22 24.45
N GLN A 96 4.72 -1.03 25.07
CA GLN A 96 3.44 -0.52 25.56
C GLN A 96 2.48 -0.15 24.41
N GLN A 97 2.96 0.54 23.37
CA GLN A 97 2.16 0.88 22.19
C GLN A 97 1.71 -0.36 21.42
N LEU A 98 2.60 -1.35 21.26
CA LEU A 98 2.29 -2.61 20.60
C LEU A 98 1.23 -3.41 21.38
N ALA A 99 1.32 -3.45 22.71
CA ALA A 99 0.33 -4.09 23.56
C ALA A 99 -1.06 -3.44 23.42
N ILE A 100 -1.11 -2.11 23.35
CA ILE A 100 -2.36 -1.36 23.13
C ILE A 100 -2.89 -1.64 21.72
N LEU A 101 -2.07 -1.53 20.67
CA LEU A 101 -2.48 -1.79 19.29
C LEU A 101 -3.10 -3.18 19.09
N ARG A 102 -2.54 -4.19 19.76
CA ARG A 102 -3.06 -5.57 19.72
C ARG A 102 -4.39 -5.74 20.44
N GLN A 103 -4.63 -4.97 21.49
CA GLN A 103 -5.88 -5.02 22.27
C GLN A 103 -6.99 -4.17 21.68
N LEU A 104 -6.66 -3.10 20.94
CA LEU A 104 -7.65 -2.26 20.28
C LEU A 104 -8.50 -3.08 19.30
N PRO A 105 -9.84 -2.96 19.35
CA PRO A 105 -10.72 -3.56 18.35
C PRO A 105 -10.48 -2.93 16.98
N SER A 106 -10.98 -3.59 15.93
CA SER A 106 -10.83 -3.10 14.56
C SER A 106 -11.43 -1.71 14.36
N GLN A 107 -12.50 -1.38 15.07
CA GLN A 107 -13.09 -0.04 15.13
C GLN A 107 -13.24 0.36 16.60
N PHE A 108 -12.86 1.60 16.94
CA PHE A 108 -12.90 2.11 18.30
C PHE A 108 -13.12 3.62 18.35
N THR A 109 -13.68 4.09 19.45
CA THR A 109 -13.81 5.50 19.79
C THR A 109 -12.61 6.01 20.58
N THR A 110 -12.39 7.33 20.63
CA THR A 110 -11.37 7.93 21.51
C THR A 110 -11.54 7.49 22.97
N ALA A 111 -12.79 7.38 23.46
CA ALA A 111 -13.07 7.00 24.83
C ALA A 111 -12.65 5.55 25.13
N GLU A 112 -13.01 4.61 24.24
CA GLU A 112 -12.62 3.20 24.36
C GLU A 112 -11.10 3.05 24.28
N GLY A 113 -10.45 3.75 23.35
CA GLY A 113 -9.00 3.75 23.21
C GLY A 113 -8.29 4.27 24.47
N LEU A 114 -8.82 5.33 25.08
CA LEU A 114 -8.27 5.90 26.31
C LEU A 114 -8.43 4.96 27.52
N ASP A 115 -9.57 4.29 27.66
CA ASP A 115 -9.78 3.30 28.73
C ASP A 115 -8.79 2.13 28.61
N MET A 116 -8.56 1.62 27.39
CA MET A 116 -7.55 0.58 27.16
C MET A 116 -6.12 1.08 27.40
N ALA A 117 -5.81 2.32 27.00
CA ALA A 117 -4.51 2.93 27.24
C ALA A 117 -4.23 3.10 28.75
N GLU A 118 -5.23 3.54 29.53
CA GLU A 118 -5.13 3.69 30.97
C GLU A 118 -4.85 2.33 31.65
N LYS A 119 -5.57 1.28 31.25
CA LYS A 119 -5.33 -0.10 31.73
C LYS A 119 -3.92 -0.61 31.40
N ALA A 120 -3.34 -0.15 30.30
CA ALA A 120 -1.96 -0.44 29.91
C ALA A 120 -0.92 0.52 30.52
N GLY A 121 -1.33 1.45 31.40
CA GLY A 121 -0.46 2.42 32.06
C GLY A 121 0.00 3.58 31.16
N MET A 122 -0.67 3.83 30.04
CA MET A 122 -0.36 4.92 29.13
C MET A 122 -1.23 6.15 29.46
N LYS A 123 -0.58 7.31 29.65
CA LYS A 123 -1.28 8.56 29.93
C LYS A 123 -2.12 9.01 28.74
N GLU A 124 -3.26 9.66 29.01
CA GLU A 124 -4.17 10.19 27.97
C GLU A 124 -3.44 10.99 26.87
N ARG A 125 -2.56 11.93 27.26
CA ARG A 125 -1.80 12.72 26.29
C ARG A 125 -0.92 11.85 25.40
N ALA A 126 -0.25 10.86 25.97
CA ALA A 126 0.62 9.95 25.23
C ALA A 126 -0.18 9.08 24.25
N PHE A 127 -1.38 8.64 24.64
CA PHE A 127 -2.26 7.90 23.73
C PHE A 127 -2.77 8.77 22.58
N LYS A 128 -3.19 10.01 22.85
CA LYS A 128 -3.62 10.95 21.79
C LYS A 128 -2.48 11.29 20.82
N ASP A 129 -1.26 11.44 21.34
CA ASP A 129 -0.06 11.64 20.52
C ASP A 129 0.25 10.38 19.68
N PHE A 130 0.14 9.19 20.26
CA PHE A 130 0.30 7.92 19.54
C PHE A 130 -0.74 7.77 18.43
N LEU A 131 -2.01 8.03 18.71
CA LEU A 131 -3.10 7.96 17.75
C LEU A 131 -2.92 8.95 16.60
N SER A 132 -2.66 10.22 16.92
CA SER A 132 -2.53 11.27 15.90
C SER A 132 -1.30 11.08 14.99
N ARG A 133 -0.17 10.62 15.53
CA ARG A 133 1.05 10.36 14.75
C ARG A 133 0.94 9.14 13.83
N ASN A 134 0.01 8.23 14.10
CA ASN A 134 -0.15 7.00 13.33
C ASN A 134 -1.42 6.99 12.47
N ILE A 135 -2.06 8.14 12.25
CA ILE A 135 -3.11 8.28 11.25
C ILE A 135 -2.51 8.06 9.85
N GLY A 136 -3.13 7.20 9.06
CA GLY A 136 -2.64 6.74 7.75
C GLY A 136 -1.54 5.69 7.84
N ILE A 137 -1.11 5.28 9.04
CA ILE A 137 -0.03 4.30 9.24
C ILE A 137 -0.58 3.05 9.92
N LEU A 138 -1.20 3.21 11.09
CA LEU A 138 -1.80 2.14 11.88
C LEU A 138 -3.32 2.36 12.07
N PHE A 139 -3.76 3.60 11.91
CA PHE A 139 -5.14 4.00 12.17
C PHE A 139 -5.68 4.83 11.03
N LYS A 140 -6.95 4.64 10.70
CA LYS A 140 -7.72 5.52 9.83
C LYS A 140 -8.72 6.29 10.68
N ARG A 141 -8.83 7.60 10.47
CA ARG A 141 -9.86 8.42 11.11
C ARG A 141 -11.10 8.42 10.24
N GLU A 142 -12.16 7.76 10.70
CA GLU A 142 -13.43 7.71 9.94
C GLU A 142 -14.23 9.00 10.16
N ARG A 143 -14.30 9.48 11.40
CA ARG A 143 -14.96 10.74 11.77
C ARG A 143 -14.41 11.28 13.09
N HIS A 144 -14.99 12.36 13.62
CA HIS A 144 -14.50 12.95 14.85
C HIS A 144 -14.66 11.97 16.03
N GLY A 145 -13.52 11.49 16.55
CA GLY A 145 -13.49 10.59 17.70
C GLY A 145 -13.70 9.11 17.38
N GLU A 146 -13.75 8.72 16.10
CA GLU A 146 -13.90 7.33 15.66
C GLU A 146 -12.80 6.92 14.70
N TYR A 147 -12.23 5.74 14.94
CA TYR A 147 -11.03 5.25 14.28
C TYR A 147 -11.15 3.77 13.91
N THR A 148 -10.52 3.40 12.80
CA THR A 148 -10.35 2.01 12.34
C THR A 148 -8.88 1.64 12.40
N LYS A 149 -8.53 0.44 12.86
CA LYS A 149 -7.17 -0.12 12.77
C LYS A 149 -6.92 -0.65 11.34
N ILE A 150 -5.79 -0.26 10.74
CA ILE A 150 -5.36 -0.66 9.38
C ILE A 150 -4.58 -1.96 9.45
#